data_AF-A0A967D606-F1
#
_entry.id   AF-A0A967D606-F1
#
_cell.length_a   1.000
_cell.length_b   1.000
_cell.length_c   1.000
_cell.angle_alpha   90.00
_cell.angle_beta   90.00
_cell.angle_gamma   90.00
#
_symmetry.space_group_name_H-M   'P 1'
#
loop_
_entity.id
_entity.type
_entity.pdbx_description
1 polymer ?
#
loop_
_entity_poly.entity_id
_entity_poly.type
_entity_poly.pdbx_seq_one_letter_code
_entity_poly.pdbx_strand_id
1 'polypeptide(L)'
;MTLSNLKKGSSLDKLKKAVEASSAGNTGGKGADERFWQPEVDAAGNGYAVIRFLDTPAVDGEDGLPWVQIWSHGFQGPGGWYIENSLTTLGKTDPVSEHNTVLWNSGIEANKEIARKQKRKLTYIANVLVISDAKRPHNEGKVFLYKFGKKIFDKIKEQLEPQFADETPMNPFDFWKGANFKVKIRNVEGYRNYDKSEFESPAALFNGDDAQIEKVWKSAHSLKDFLKPENFKSYDEL
;
A
#
# COMPACT_ATOMS: atom_id res chain seq x y z
N MET A 1 -1.95 -16.78 -15.32
CA MET A 1 -0.55 -16.51 -14.94
C MET A 1 0.05 -17.76 -14.30
N THR A 2 1.28 -18.14 -14.62
CA THR A 2 2.00 -19.28 -14.01
C THR A 2 3.25 -18.79 -13.26
N LEU A 3 3.78 -19.57 -12.32
CA LEU A 3 5.01 -19.21 -11.61
C LEU A 3 6.20 -19.04 -12.57
N SER A 4 6.25 -19.86 -13.63
CA SER A 4 7.26 -19.76 -14.68
C SER A 4 7.22 -18.43 -15.44
N ASN A 5 6.04 -17.82 -15.58
CA ASN A 5 5.91 -16.48 -16.18
C ASN A 5 6.49 -15.41 -15.25
N LEU A 6 6.30 -15.52 -13.93
CA LEU A 6 6.91 -14.62 -12.95
C LEU A 6 8.44 -14.74 -12.89
N LYS A 7 8.97 -15.97 -13.02
CA LYS A 7 10.42 -16.23 -13.00
C LYS A 7 11.17 -15.63 -14.20
N LYS A 8 10.46 -15.42 -15.32
CA LYS A 8 10.97 -14.68 -16.48
C LYS A 8 10.97 -13.15 -16.27
N GLY A 9 10.45 -12.70 -15.13
CA GLY A 9 10.37 -11.32 -14.68
C GLY A 9 8.98 -10.72 -14.92
N SER A 10 8.34 -10.21 -13.85
CA SER A 10 7.38 -9.10 -14.00
C SER A 10 8.11 -7.97 -14.71
N SER A 11 7.64 -7.50 -15.87
CA SER A 11 8.40 -6.50 -16.61
C SER A 11 8.55 -5.25 -15.74
N LEU A 12 9.80 -4.92 -15.40
CA LEU A 12 10.13 -3.72 -14.62
C LEU A 12 9.45 -2.49 -15.23
N ASP A 13 9.34 -2.44 -16.55
CA ASP A 13 8.63 -1.39 -17.30
C ASP A 13 7.14 -1.29 -16.94
N LYS A 14 6.44 -2.41 -16.70
CA LYS A 14 5.04 -2.39 -16.25
C LYS A 14 4.94 -1.77 -14.86
N LEU A 15 5.87 -2.09 -13.96
CA LEU A 15 5.90 -1.55 -12.60
C LEU A 15 6.25 -0.06 -12.61
N LYS A 16 7.23 0.37 -13.41
CA LYS A 16 7.59 1.78 -13.60
C LYS A 16 6.39 2.61 -14.08
N LYS A 17 5.67 2.13 -15.11
CA LYS A 17 4.43 2.77 -15.58
C LYS A 17 3.36 2.87 -14.49
N ALA A 18 3.20 1.82 -13.68
CA ALA A 18 2.24 1.83 -12.57
C ALA A 18 2.65 2.80 -11.43
N VAL A 19 3.95 2.99 -11.22
CA VAL A 19 4.51 3.94 -10.26
C VAL A 19 4.29 5.38 -10.68
N GLU A 20 4.46 5.71 -11.96
CA GLU A 20 4.17 7.04 -12.51
C GLU A 20 2.70 7.45 -12.29
N ALA A 21 1.77 6.49 -12.30
CA ALA A 21 0.35 6.72 -12.06
C ALA A 21 -0.02 6.93 -10.57
N SER A 22 0.93 6.81 -9.64
CA SER A 22 0.65 6.71 -8.20
C SER A 22 1.20 7.90 -7.38
N SER A 23 0.34 8.78 -6.83
CA SER A 23 0.79 9.88 -5.93
C SER A 23 -0.27 10.51 -4.98
N ALA A 24 0.09 10.62 -3.68
CA ALA A 24 -0.49 11.35 -2.50
C ALA A 24 -1.06 10.53 -1.27
N GLY A 25 -2.02 10.94 -0.40
CA GLY A 25 -2.20 10.67 1.10
C GLY A 25 -2.15 9.30 1.91
N ASN A 26 -2.94 9.16 3.03
CA ASN A 26 -2.97 8.07 4.08
C ASN A 26 -4.40 7.70 4.67
N THR A 27 -4.77 6.43 4.97
CA THR A 27 -6.14 5.79 5.16
C THR A 27 -7.01 6.00 6.43
N GLY A 28 -8.28 5.57 6.33
CA GLY A 28 -9.03 4.85 7.40
C GLY A 28 -10.38 4.24 6.93
N GLY A 29 -10.73 3.01 7.34
CA GLY A 29 -12.03 2.34 7.10
C GLY A 29 -12.27 1.20 8.11
N LYS A 30 -13.52 1.06 8.59
CA LYS A 30 -14.00 0.28 9.76
C LYS A 30 -14.11 -1.23 9.51
N GLY A 31 -13.84 -2.01 10.57
CA GLY A 31 -13.94 -3.48 10.63
C GLY A 31 -12.56 -4.14 10.61
N ALA A 32 -12.26 -5.01 11.57
CA ALA A 32 -11.00 -5.77 11.57
C ALA A 32 -11.11 -6.89 10.54
N ASP A 33 -10.84 -6.57 9.27
CA ASP A 33 -10.57 -7.58 8.26
C ASP A 33 -9.26 -8.29 8.66
N GLU A 34 -9.40 -9.54 9.12
CA GLU A 34 -8.32 -10.36 9.67
C GLU A 34 -7.23 -10.67 8.65
N ARG A 35 -7.49 -10.44 7.35
CA ARG A 35 -6.47 -10.56 6.29
C ARG A 35 -5.43 -9.46 6.39
N PHE A 36 -5.72 -8.35 7.07
CA PHE A 36 -4.77 -7.25 7.21
C PHE A 36 -3.83 -7.45 8.37
N TRP A 37 -2.54 -7.48 8.07
CA TRP A 37 -1.50 -7.38 9.07
C TRP A 37 -1.18 -5.92 9.39
N GLN A 38 -0.91 -5.66 10.67
CA GLN A 38 -0.34 -4.40 11.13
C GLN A 38 0.76 -4.68 12.14
N PRO A 39 1.93 -4.03 12.00
CA PRO A 39 3.01 -4.14 12.97
C PRO A 39 2.59 -3.54 14.32
N GLU A 40 2.87 -4.27 15.39
CA GLU A 40 2.58 -3.81 16.75
C GLU A 40 3.67 -2.86 17.26
N VAL A 41 3.26 -1.77 17.90
CA VAL A 41 4.17 -0.78 18.49
C VAL A 41 4.25 -0.95 20.01
N ASP A 42 5.35 -0.52 20.63
CA ASP A 42 5.52 -0.59 22.08
C ASP A 42 4.83 0.62 22.73
N ALA A 43 4.94 0.72 24.06
CA ALA A 43 4.38 1.85 24.80
C ALA A 43 4.96 3.21 24.36
N ALA A 44 6.18 3.23 23.82
CA ALA A 44 6.81 4.43 23.26
C ALA A 44 6.43 4.68 21.78
N GLY A 45 5.60 3.82 21.19
CA GLY A 45 5.18 3.90 19.80
C GLY A 45 6.24 3.42 18.80
N ASN A 46 7.29 2.72 19.25
CA ASN A 46 8.28 2.10 18.37
C ASN A 46 7.87 0.69 17.97
N GLY A 47 8.16 0.32 16.72
CA GLY A 47 7.82 -0.99 16.17
C GLY A 47 8.90 -1.49 15.23
N TYR A 48 9.03 -2.80 15.15
CA TYR A 48 9.96 -3.46 14.24
C TYR A 48 9.34 -4.76 13.73
N ALA A 49 9.37 -4.95 12.42
CA ALA A 49 9.04 -6.20 11.77
C ALA A 49 9.83 -6.31 10.45
N VAL A 50 9.99 -7.52 9.95
CA VAL A 50 10.55 -7.78 8.62
C VAL A 50 9.47 -8.46 7.78
N ILE A 51 9.21 -7.91 6.61
CA ILE A 51 8.22 -8.43 5.66
C ILE A 51 8.86 -8.62 4.28
N ARG A 52 8.25 -9.42 3.42
CA ARG A 52 8.58 -9.51 2.00
C ARG A 52 7.35 -9.12 1.20
N PHE A 53 7.45 -8.05 0.40
CA PHE A 53 6.41 -7.72 -0.55
C PHE A 53 6.31 -8.81 -1.61
N LEU A 54 5.09 -9.21 -1.96
CA LEU A 54 4.84 -10.28 -2.91
C LEU A 54 4.41 -9.73 -4.27
N ASP A 55 4.81 -10.41 -5.34
CA ASP A 55 4.34 -10.10 -6.68
C ASP A 55 2.82 -10.28 -6.80
N THR A 56 2.29 -9.87 -7.96
CA THR A 56 0.91 -9.92 -8.36
C THR A 56 0.27 -11.26 -7.97
N PRO A 57 -0.82 -11.26 -7.19
CA PRO A 57 -1.49 -12.47 -6.76
C PRO A 57 -1.89 -13.35 -7.93
N ALA A 58 -1.74 -14.67 -7.81
CA ALA A 58 -2.10 -15.61 -8.86
C ALA A 58 -3.56 -15.43 -9.35
N VAL A 59 -4.46 -15.12 -8.41
CA VAL A 59 -5.90 -14.89 -8.64
C VAL A 59 -6.18 -13.63 -9.48
N ASP A 60 -5.29 -12.65 -9.49
CA ASP A 60 -5.48 -11.39 -10.23
C ASP A 60 -5.04 -11.47 -11.70
N GLY A 61 -4.38 -12.56 -12.09
CA GLY A 61 -3.95 -12.80 -13.47
C GLY A 61 -2.85 -11.82 -13.95
N GLU A 62 -2.55 -11.86 -15.25
CA GLU A 62 -1.37 -11.20 -15.81
C GLU A 62 -1.47 -9.67 -15.86
N ASP A 63 -2.68 -9.13 -15.88
CA ASP A 63 -2.94 -7.69 -15.86
C ASP A 63 -2.99 -7.11 -14.44
N GLY A 64 -2.88 -7.95 -13.40
CA GLY A 64 -2.82 -7.48 -12.02
C GLY A 64 -1.56 -6.68 -11.73
N LEU A 65 -1.59 -5.93 -10.63
CA LEU A 65 -0.43 -5.23 -10.09
C LEU A 65 -0.14 -5.75 -8.68
N PRO A 66 1.11 -5.69 -8.20
CA PRO A 66 1.46 -6.15 -6.86
C PRO A 66 1.02 -5.17 -5.74
N TRP A 67 0.42 -4.04 -6.11
CA TRP A 67 -0.28 -3.15 -5.21
C TRP A 67 -1.54 -2.59 -5.85
N VAL A 68 -2.46 -2.08 -5.02
CA VAL A 68 -3.54 -1.19 -5.45
C VAL A 68 -3.49 0.12 -4.68
N GLN A 69 -3.93 1.18 -5.35
CA GLN A 69 -3.99 2.53 -4.83
C GLN A 69 -5.46 2.86 -4.51
N ILE A 70 -5.76 3.26 -3.27
CA ILE A 70 -7.11 3.62 -2.82
C ILE A 70 -7.11 5.04 -2.27
N TRP A 71 -8.01 5.89 -2.77
CA TRP A 71 -8.33 7.18 -2.17
C TRP A 71 -9.56 7.05 -1.28
N SER A 72 -9.55 7.75 -0.15
CA SER A 72 -10.66 7.84 0.79
C SER A 72 -10.80 9.26 1.34
N HIS A 73 -11.94 9.58 1.93
CA HIS A 73 -12.12 10.77 2.76
C HIS A 73 -12.46 10.33 4.18
N GLY A 74 -11.94 11.05 5.16
CA GLY A 74 -12.10 10.69 6.57
C GLY A 74 -12.06 11.92 7.46
N PHE A 75 -13.22 12.49 7.76
CA PHE A 75 -13.36 13.74 8.52
C PHE A 75 -14.65 13.73 9.36
N GLN A 76 -14.69 14.61 10.36
CA GLN A 76 -15.87 14.81 11.19
C GLN A 76 -16.62 16.06 10.72
N GLY A 77 -17.90 15.92 10.42
CA GLY A 77 -18.83 16.99 10.07
C GLY A 77 -20.01 17.08 11.05
N PRO A 78 -21.02 17.91 10.77
CA PRO A 78 -22.19 18.08 11.62
C PRO A 78 -22.98 16.78 11.86
N GLY A 79 -23.01 15.88 10.86
CA GLY A 79 -23.65 14.56 10.95
C GLY A 79 -22.78 13.45 11.57
N GLY A 80 -21.61 13.80 12.11
CA GLY A 80 -20.64 12.83 12.65
C GLY A 80 -19.51 12.51 11.67
N TRP A 81 -18.98 11.30 11.75
CA TRP A 81 -17.83 10.87 10.94
C TRP A 81 -18.25 10.48 9.52
N TYR A 82 -17.65 11.14 8.54
CA TYR A 82 -17.64 10.71 7.15
C TYR A 82 -16.37 9.90 6.89
N ILE A 83 -16.50 8.62 6.55
CA ILE A 83 -15.38 7.71 6.28
C ILE A 83 -15.75 6.85 5.07
N GLU A 84 -15.38 7.29 3.88
CA GLU A 84 -15.78 6.65 2.63
C GLU A 84 -14.62 6.56 1.65
N ASN A 85 -14.65 5.54 0.79
CA ASN A 85 -13.74 5.46 -0.35
C ASN A 85 -14.12 6.53 -1.38
N SER A 86 -13.11 7.18 -1.97
CA SER A 86 -13.31 8.21 -2.98
C SER A 86 -13.44 7.57 -4.36
N LEU A 87 -14.42 8.05 -5.13
CA LEU A 87 -14.65 7.68 -6.52
C LEU A 87 -13.45 8.04 -7.43
N THR A 88 -12.61 8.99 -7.00
CA THR A 88 -11.37 9.33 -7.70
C THR A 88 -10.39 8.15 -7.80
N THR A 89 -10.51 7.15 -6.91
CA THR A 89 -9.80 5.86 -7.03
C THR A 89 -10.07 5.17 -8.37
N LEU A 90 -11.30 5.26 -8.85
CA LEU A 90 -11.76 4.67 -10.11
C LEU A 90 -11.67 5.66 -11.29
N GLY A 91 -11.01 6.81 -11.09
CA GLY A 91 -10.95 7.88 -12.08
C GLY A 91 -12.28 8.60 -12.32
N LYS A 92 -13.25 8.44 -11.42
CA LYS A 92 -14.56 9.10 -11.49
C LYS A 92 -14.58 10.40 -10.68
N THR A 93 -15.53 11.27 -10.99
CA THR A 93 -15.84 12.46 -10.20
C THR A 93 -16.36 12.07 -8.82
N ASP A 94 -15.99 12.85 -7.80
CA ASP A 94 -16.28 12.61 -6.39
C ASP A 94 -16.81 13.90 -5.76
N PRO A 95 -17.99 13.88 -5.10
CA PRO A 95 -18.67 15.10 -4.67
C PRO A 95 -17.88 15.84 -3.57
N VAL A 96 -17.19 15.13 -2.69
CA VAL A 96 -16.34 15.72 -1.66
C VAL A 96 -15.13 16.41 -2.30
N SER A 97 -14.54 15.81 -3.33
CA SER A 97 -13.41 16.41 -4.06
C SER A 97 -13.82 17.67 -4.83
N GLU A 98 -15.01 17.69 -5.43
CA GLU A 98 -15.56 18.89 -6.08
C GLU A 98 -15.86 19.99 -5.05
N HIS A 99 -16.53 19.65 -3.95
CA HIS A 99 -16.80 20.59 -2.87
C HIS A 99 -15.51 21.21 -2.30
N ASN A 100 -14.48 20.38 -2.06
CA ASN A 100 -13.18 20.85 -1.61
C ASN A 100 -12.52 21.81 -2.59
N THR A 101 -12.70 21.59 -3.90
CA THR A 101 -12.17 22.47 -4.94
C THR A 101 -12.86 23.85 -4.88
N VAL A 102 -14.18 23.89 -4.70
CA VAL A 102 -14.94 25.14 -4.51
C VAL A 102 -14.46 25.88 -3.26
N LEU A 103 -14.34 25.18 -2.12
CA LEU A 103 -13.85 25.75 -0.86
C LEU A 103 -12.44 26.35 -1.02
N TRP A 104 -11.53 25.61 -1.67
CA TRP A 104 -10.16 26.05 -1.89
C TRP A 104 -10.09 27.30 -2.77
N ASN A 105 -10.85 27.30 -3.87
CA ASN A 105 -10.86 28.38 -4.86
C ASN A 105 -11.61 29.62 -4.38
N SER A 106 -12.41 29.53 -3.30
CA SER A 106 -13.04 30.71 -2.70
C SER A 106 -12.06 31.76 -2.18
N GLY A 107 -10.78 31.38 -1.97
CA GLY A 107 -9.75 32.27 -1.44
C GLY A 107 -9.85 32.54 0.06
N ILE A 108 -10.96 32.16 0.70
CA ILE A 108 -11.22 32.36 2.13
C ILE A 108 -10.45 31.30 2.94
N GLU A 109 -9.64 31.74 3.89
CA GLU A 109 -8.78 30.81 4.67
C GLU A 109 -9.60 29.82 5.50
N ALA A 110 -10.74 30.24 6.06
CA ALA A 110 -11.64 29.34 6.77
C ALA A 110 -12.17 28.19 5.88
N ASN A 111 -12.44 28.47 4.60
CA ASN A 111 -12.87 27.43 3.65
C ASN A 111 -11.72 26.50 3.29
N LYS A 112 -10.50 27.03 3.13
CA LYS A 112 -9.30 26.21 2.91
C LYS A 112 -9.03 25.29 4.09
N GLU A 113 -9.25 25.73 5.33
CA GLU A 113 -9.14 24.89 6.51
C GLU A 113 -10.14 23.72 6.50
N ILE A 114 -11.38 23.95 6.06
CA ILE A 114 -12.36 22.88 5.85
C ILE A 114 -11.84 21.89 4.79
N ALA A 115 -11.38 22.40 3.64
CA ALA A 115 -10.85 21.56 2.57
C ALA A 115 -9.62 20.74 3.01
N ARG A 116 -8.73 21.32 3.84
CA ARG A 116 -7.56 20.61 4.41
C ARG A 116 -7.99 19.47 5.33
N LYS A 117 -9.06 19.64 6.12
CA LYS A 117 -9.61 18.58 6.99
C LYS A 117 -10.31 17.49 6.19
N GLN A 118 -11.00 17.87 5.12
CA GLN A 118 -11.74 16.96 4.24
C GLN A 118 -10.86 16.32 3.15
N LYS A 119 -9.58 16.72 3.03
CA LYS A 119 -8.69 16.27 1.96
C LYS A 119 -8.66 14.74 1.84
N ARG A 120 -8.57 14.27 0.61
CA ARG A 120 -8.45 12.84 0.32
C ARG A 120 -7.18 12.23 0.88
N LYS A 121 -7.29 10.95 1.17
CA LYS A 121 -6.38 10.09 1.91
C LYS A 121 -6.02 8.89 1.04
N LEU A 122 -4.80 8.85 0.49
CA LEU A 122 -4.32 7.70 -0.28
C LEU A 122 -3.93 6.53 0.58
N THR A 123 -4.01 5.32 0.08
CA THR A 123 -3.35 4.17 0.69
C THR A 123 -3.00 3.18 -0.38
N TYR A 124 -1.86 2.55 -0.18
CA TYR A 124 -1.42 1.41 -0.93
C TYR A 124 -1.76 0.15 -0.17
N ILE A 125 -2.24 -0.85 -0.89
CA ILE A 125 -2.48 -2.19 -0.37
C ILE A 125 -1.65 -3.16 -1.20
N ALA A 126 -0.82 -3.97 -0.55
CA ALA A 126 -0.07 -5.04 -1.19
C ALA A 126 -0.15 -6.32 -0.37
N ASN A 127 0.10 -7.47 -1.02
CA ASN A 127 0.33 -8.71 -0.29
C ASN A 127 1.76 -8.74 0.25
N VAL A 128 1.91 -9.23 1.48
CA VAL A 128 3.19 -9.36 2.16
C VAL A 128 3.28 -10.73 2.83
N LEU A 129 4.46 -11.33 2.80
CA LEU A 129 4.82 -12.44 3.68
C LEU A 129 5.51 -11.86 4.92
N VAL A 130 5.05 -12.23 6.11
CA VAL A 130 5.71 -11.82 7.36
C VAL A 130 6.94 -12.71 7.57
N ILE A 131 8.13 -12.10 7.54
CA ILE A 131 9.42 -12.81 7.74
C ILE A 131 9.78 -12.85 9.22
N SER A 132 9.60 -11.74 9.93
CA SER A 132 9.78 -11.66 11.37
C SER A 132 8.83 -10.65 11.99
N ASP A 133 8.17 -11.05 13.07
CA ASP A 133 7.26 -10.24 13.88
C ASP A 133 7.37 -10.70 15.34
N ALA A 134 8.41 -10.21 16.03
CA ALA A 134 8.74 -10.64 17.39
C ALA A 134 7.59 -10.46 18.40
N LYS A 135 6.69 -9.50 18.17
CA LYS A 135 5.53 -9.26 19.04
C LYS A 135 4.35 -10.16 18.72
N ARG A 136 4.26 -10.66 17.48
CA ARG A 136 3.27 -11.65 17.06
C ARG A 136 3.92 -12.78 16.25
N PRO A 137 4.72 -13.66 16.90
CA PRO A 137 5.47 -14.69 16.17
C PRO A 137 4.58 -15.66 15.38
N HIS A 138 3.31 -15.81 15.77
CA HIS A 138 2.32 -16.61 15.04
C HIS A 138 1.97 -16.08 13.65
N ASN A 139 2.37 -14.86 13.30
CA ASN A 139 2.23 -14.28 11.97
C ASN A 139 3.37 -14.69 11.02
N GLU A 140 4.52 -15.08 11.55
CA GLU A 140 5.70 -15.41 10.75
C GLU A 140 5.41 -16.57 9.79
N GLY A 141 5.84 -16.43 8.54
CA GLY A 141 5.58 -17.38 7.46
C GLY A 141 4.19 -17.31 6.84
N LYS A 142 3.31 -16.40 7.28
CA LYS A 142 1.96 -16.22 6.70
C LYS A 142 1.88 -15.02 5.77
N VAL A 143 0.98 -15.13 4.80
CA VAL A 143 0.65 -14.06 3.86
C VAL A 143 -0.50 -13.23 4.40
N PHE A 144 -0.36 -11.91 4.32
CA PHE A 144 -1.36 -10.94 4.72
C PHE A 144 -1.42 -9.79 3.71
N LEU A 145 -2.49 -9.01 3.80
CA LEU A 145 -2.57 -7.69 3.18
C LEU A 145 -1.93 -6.65 4.10
N TYR A 146 -1.19 -5.72 3.51
CA TYR A 146 -0.57 -4.61 4.24
C TYR A 146 -1.02 -3.27 3.66
N LYS A 147 -1.62 -2.43 4.52
CA LYS A 147 -1.96 -1.03 4.21
C LYS A 147 -0.78 -0.14 4.59
N PHE A 148 -0.30 0.66 3.63
CA PHE A 148 0.75 1.62 3.87
C PHE A 148 0.55 2.91 3.08
N GLY A 149 1.18 3.98 3.56
CA GLY A 149 1.11 5.30 2.94
C GLY A 149 2.28 5.58 1.99
N LYS A 150 2.27 6.80 1.43
CA LYS A 150 3.27 7.31 0.48
C LYS A 150 4.72 7.06 0.90
N LYS A 151 5.07 7.24 2.18
CA LYS A 151 6.46 7.11 2.66
C LYS A 151 7.08 5.73 2.41
N ILE A 152 6.30 4.65 2.52
CA ILE A 152 6.78 3.29 2.20
C ILE A 152 6.75 3.07 0.69
N PHE A 153 5.73 3.59 0.01
CA PHE A 153 5.65 3.50 -1.45
C PHE A 153 6.80 4.23 -2.15
N ASP A 154 7.24 5.37 -1.62
CA ASP A 154 8.41 6.10 -2.13
C ASP A 154 9.67 5.24 -2.04
N LYS A 155 9.85 4.47 -0.96
CA LYS A 155 10.96 3.51 -0.84
C LYS A 155 10.86 2.37 -1.84
N ILE A 156 9.65 1.89 -2.15
CA ILE A 156 9.42 0.91 -3.22
C ILE A 156 9.81 1.51 -4.58
N LYS A 157 9.39 2.75 -4.84
CA LYS A 157 9.72 3.49 -6.06
C LYS A 157 11.23 3.68 -6.20
N GLU A 158 11.92 4.06 -5.13
CA GLU A 158 13.39 4.23 -5.13
C GLU A 158 14.13 2.94 -5.49
N GLN A 159 13.60 1.75 -5.16
CA GLN A 159 14.19 0.48 -5.63
C GLN A 159 13.95 0.25 -7.13
N LEU A 160 12.75 0.59 -7.63
CA LEU A 160 12.39 0.40 -9.04
C LEU A 160 13.06 1.41 -9.98
N GLU A 161 13.23 2.63 -9.48
CA GLU A 161 13.76 3.81 -10.17
C GLU A 161 14.74 4.55 -9.23
N PRO A 162 15.97 4.02 -9.07
CA PRO A 162 16.99 4.65 -8.26
C PRO A 162 17.36 6.04 -8.80
N GLN A 163 17.75 6.94 -7.90
CA GLN A 163 18.04 8.34 -8.27
C GLN A 163 19.48 8.55 -8.73
N PHE A 164 20.38 7.62 -8.39
CA PHE A 164 21.81 7.73 -8.66
C PHE A 164 22.28 6.62 -9.62
N ALA A 165 23.24 6.96 -10.49
CA ALA A 165 23.68 6.08 -11.57
C ALA A 165 24.45 4.83 -11.10
N ASP A 166 24.97 4.85 -9.88
CA ASP A 166 25.66 3.73 -9.22
C ASP A 166 24.69 2.78 -8.50
N GLU A 167 23.41 3.14 -8.38
CA GLU A 167 22.38 2.28 -7.81
C GLU A 167 21.75 1.38 -8.88
N THR A 168 21.65 0.09 -8.60
CA THR A 168 21.05 -0.87 -9.53
C THR A 168 19.55 -1.00 -9.26
N PRO A 169 18.68 -0.78 -10.26
CA PRO A 169 17.25 -1.00 -10.12
C PRO A 169 16.93 -2.44 -9.71
N MET A 170 16.05 -2.60 -8.72
CA MET A 170 15.57 -3.87 -8.22
C MET A 170 14.06 -3.84 -8.11
N ASN A 171 13.40 -4.91 -8.57
CA ASN A 171 11.98 -5.13 -8.28
C ASN A 171 11.82 -5.72 -6.87
N PRO A 172 11.33 -4.97 -5.86
CA PRO A 172 11.19 -5.50 -4.51
C PRO A 172 10.13 -6.61 -4.38
N PHE A 173 9.24 -6.74 -5.36
CA PHE A 173 8.19 -7.77 -5.40
C PHE A 173 8.67 -9.10 -6.00
N ASP A 174 9.84 -9.12 -6.66
CA ASP A 174 10.37 -10.32 -7.32
C ASP A 174 10.75 -11.39 -6.28
N PHE A 175 10.28 -12.62 -6.46
CA PHE A 175 10.53 -13.71 -5.51
C PHE A 175 11.99 -14.20 -5.51
N TRP A 176 12.75 -14.04 -6.59
CA TRP A 176 14.11 -14.54 -6.72
C TRP A 176 15.17 -13.43 -6.59
N LYS A 177 14.84 -12.20 -6.98
CA LYS A 177 15.76 -11.06 -7.05
C LYS A 177 15.32 -9.84 -6.25
N GLY A 178 14.15 -9.89 -5.60
CA GLY A 178 13.70 -8.82 -4.71
C GLY A 178 14.40 -8.84 -3.36
N ALA A 179 13.88 -8.08 -2.40
CA ALA A 179 14.43 -7.96 -1.06
C ALA A 179 13.36 -7.95 0.03
N ASN A 180 13.74 -8.35 1.23
CA ASN A 180 12.91 -8.13 2.41
C ASN A 180 12.93 -6.64 2.77
N PHE A 181 11.89 -6.20 3.48
CA PHE A 181 11.72 -4.84 3.94
C PHE A 181 11.62 -4.81 5.46
N LYS A 182 12.51 -4.03 6.09
CA LYS A 182 12.49 -3.77 7.53
C LYS A 182 11.52 -2.63 7.79
N VAL A 183 10.36 -2.95 8.36
CA VAL A 183 9.40 -1.97 8.84
C VAL A 183 9.89 -1.45 10.19
N LYS A 184 10.42 -0.23 10.23
CA LYS A 184 10.88 0.44 11.45
C LYS A 184 9.98 1.62 11.74
N ILE A 185 9.23 1.53 12.83
CA ILE A 185 8.27 2.55 13.27
C ILE A 185 8.87 3.31 14.42
N ARG A 186 8.77 4.64 14.37
CA ARG A 186 9.04 5.54 15.49
C ARG A 186 7.86 6.47 15.68
N ASN A 187 7.62 6.88 16.92
CA ASN A 187 6.74 8.01 17.19
C ASN A 187 7.55 9.31 17.07
N VAL A 188 7.12 10.20 16.18
CA VAL A 188 7.69 11.55 16.02
C VAL A 188 6.53 12.53 16.09
N GLU A 189 6.53 13.38 17.12
CA GLU A 189 5.49 14.40 17.35
C GLU A 189 4.05 13.86 17.38
N GLY A 190 3.85 12.65 17.91
CA GLY A 190 2.54 12.01 18.00
C GLY A 190 2.12 11.24 16.74
N TYR A 191 2.97 11.18 15.71
CA TYR A 191 2.71 10.48 14.46
C TYR A 191 3.67 9.30 14.23
N ARG A 192 3.17 8.25 13.59
CA ARG A 192 4.01 7.13 13.12
C ARG A 192 4.90 7.59 11.98
N ASN A 193 6.20 7.45 12.18
CA ASN A 193 7.23 7.73 11.19
C ASN A 193 7.88 6.42 10.71
N TYR A 194 8.19 6.36 9.42
CA TYR A 194 8.75 5.18 8.74
C TYR A 194 10.08 5.49 8.03
N ASP A 195 10.70 6.65 8.26
CA ASP A 195 11.85 7.12 7.48
C ASP A 195 13.06 6.17 7.62
N LYS A 196 13.20 5.49 8.78
CA LYS A 196 14.23 4.49 9.06
C LYS A 196 13.92 3.09 8.51
N SER A 197 12.75 2.87 7.91
CA SER A 197 12.45 1.63 7.20
C SER A 197 13.30 1.52 5.94
N GLU A 198 13.71 0.32 5.57
CA GLU A 198 14.66 0.11 4.47
C GLU A 198 14.53 -1.31 3.90
N PHE A 199 14.97 -1.49 2.66
CA PHE A 199 15.13 -2.81 2.07
C PHE A 199 16.45 -3.44 2.54
N GLU A 200 16.42 -4.75 2.73
CA GLU A 200 17.64 -5.56 2.85
C GLU A 200 18.33 -5.71 1.48
N SER A 201 19.51 -6.32 1.47
CA SER A 201 20.15 -6.69 0.22
C SER A 201 19.27 -7.69 -0.57
N PRO A 202 19.34 -7.67 -1.92
CA PRO A 202 18.58 -8.59 -2.76
C PRO A 202 18.85 -10.05 -2.37
N ALA A 203 17.78 -10.82 -2.22
CA ALA A 203 17.85 -12.24 -1.89
C ALA A 203 16.60 -12.97 -2.37
N ALA A 204 16.79 -14.21 -2.82
CA ALA A 204 15.70 -15.10 -3.19
C ALA A 204 14.91 -15.51 -1.96
N LEU A 205 13.57 -15.43 -2.05
CA LEU A 205 12.66 -15.96 -1.06
C LEU A 205 12.86 -17.49 -0.99
N PHE A 206 12.92 -18.04 0.23
CA PHE A 206 13.15 -19.46 0.48
C PHE A 206 14.38 -20.04 -0.26
N ASN A 207 15.44 -19.23 -0.42
CA ASN A 207 16.63 -19.60 -1.19
C ASN A 207 16.34 -20.04 -2.65
N GLY A 208 15.21 -19.60 -3.21
CA GLY A 208 14.80 -19.94 -4.58
C GLY A 208 14.07 -21.28 -4.72
N ASP A 209 13.58 -21.88 -3.63
CA ASP A 209 12.73 -23.07 -3.68
C ASP A 209 11.38 -22.73 -4.34
N ASP A 210 11.25 -23.11 -5.62
CA ASP A 210 10.07 -22.83 -6.43
C ASP A 210 8.79 -23.42 -5.82
N ALA A 211 8.84 -24.57 -5.13
CA ALA A 211 7.64 -25.18 -4.54
C ALA A 211 7.12 -24.40 -3.32
N GLN A 212 8.04 -23.89 -2.50
CA GLN A 212 7.67 -23.03 -1.37
C GLN A 212 7.18 -21.65 -1.85
N ILE A 213 7.85 -21.09 -2.86
CA ILE A 213 7.43 -19.83 -3.49
C ILE A 213 6.03 -19.98 -4.09
N GLU A 214 5.75 -21.07 -4.81
CA GLU A 214 4.43 -21.29 -5.42
C GLU A 214 3.31 -21.35 -4.38
N LYS A 215 3.57 -22.02 -3.25
CA LYS A 215 2.61 -22.12 -2.14
C LYS A 215 2.25 -20.75 -1.58
N VAL A 216 3.25 -19.90 -1.32
CA VAL A 216 3.06 -18.54 -0.81
C VAL A 216 2.37 -17.65 -1.85
N TRP A 217 2.79 -17.75 -3.12
CA TRP A 217 2.20 -16.96 -4.19
C TRP A 217 0.71 -17.28 -4.40
N LYS A 218 0.32 -18.55 -4.33
CA LYS A 218 -1.09 -18.98 -4.42
C LYS A 218 -1.94 -18.58 -3.22
N SER A 219 -1.34 -18.32 -2.05
CA SER A 219 -2.09 -17.83 -0.88
C SER A 219 -2.27 -16.31 -0.84
N ALA A 220 -1.69 -15.57 -1.78
CA ALA A 220 -1.89 -14.14 -1.90
C ALA A 220 -3.36 -13.79 -2.24
N HIS A 221 -3.86 -12.75 -1.60
CA HIS A 221 -5.25 -12.28 -1.74
C HIS A 221 -5.41 -11.41 -2.99
N SER A 222 -6.58 -11.44 -3.62
CA SER A 222 -6.90 -10.53 -4.73
C SER A 222 -6.80 -9.08 -4.27
N LEU A 223 -6.03 -8.28 -5.01
CA LEU A 223 -5.97 -6.84 -4.84
C LEU A 223 -7.00 -6.14 -5.72
N LYS A 224 -7.35 -6.75 -6.86
CA LYS A 224 -8.44 -6.26 -7.74
C LYS A 224 -9.77 -6.16 -7.01
N ASP A 225 -10.01 -7.01 -6.02
CA ASP A 225 -11.21 -6.97 -5.18
C ASP A 225 -11.43 -5.59 -4.55
N PHE A 226 -10.38 -4.86 -4.17
CA PHE A 226 -10.51 -3.52 -3.57
C PHE A 226 -10.96 -2.45 -4.56
N LEU A 227 -10.79 -2.68 -5.86
CA LEU A 227 -11.18 -1.76 -6.93
C LEU A 227 -12.57 -2.07 -7.51
N LYS A 228 -13.26 -3.09 -6.99
CA LYS A 228 -14.64 -3.39 -7.40
C LYS A 228 -15.56 -2.22 -7.07
N PRO A 229 -16.45 -1.81 -7.99
CA PRO A 229 -17.40 -0.72 -7.77
C PRO A 229 -18.22 -0.87 -6.49
N GLU A 230 -18.50 -2.10 -6.07
CA GLU A 230 -19.24 -2.46 -4.85
C GLU A 230 -18.61 -1.91 -3.56
N ASN A 231 -17.31 -1.61 -3.56
CA ASN A 231 -16.61 -1.01 -2.41
C ASN A 231 -16.71 0.52 -2.38
N PHE A 232 -17.41 1.13 -3.35
CA PHE A 232 -17.56 2.56 -3.50
C PHE A 232 -19.05 2.89 -3.56
N LYS A 233 -19.49 3.79 -2.69
CA LYS A 233 -20.82 4.39 -2.82
C LYS A 233 -20.93 5.14 -4.14
N SER A 234 -22.15 5.23 -4.66
CA SER A 234 -22.44 6.06 -5.83
C SER A 234 -22.28 7.55 -5.50
N TYR A 235 -22.22 8.39 -6.52
CA TYR A 235 -22.09 9.85 -6.34
C TYR A 235 -23.22 10.43 -5.48
N ASP A 236 -24.46 9.99 -5.70
CA ASP A 236 -25.64 10.50 -4.97
C ASP A 236 -25.70 10.03 -3.51
N GLU A 237 -24.99 8.95 -3.18
CA GLU A 237 -24.90 8.42 -1.81
C GLU A 237 -23.76 9.06 -0.99
N LEU A 238 -22.83 9.78 -1.64
CA LEU A 238 -21.65 10.43 -1.03
C LEU A 238 -21.93 11.91 -0.74
#